data_AF-A0A6J4XF98-F1
#
_entry.id   AF-A0A6J4XF98-F1
#
_cell.length_a   1.000
_cell.length_b   1.000
_cell.length_c   1.000
_cell.angle_alpha   90.00
_cell.angle_beta   90.00
_cell.angle_gamma   90.00
#
_symmetry.space_group_name_H-M   'P 1'
#
loop_
_entity.id
_entity.type
_entity.pdbx_description
1 polymer ?
#
loop_
_entity_poly.entity_id
_entity_poly.type
_entity_poly.pdbx_seq_one_letter_code
_entity_poly.pdbx_strand_id
1 'polypeptide(L)' 'MQLAAILDQYHDSFQTKYGSRLLPGHLRAIDAISRCRTPQAGQLLVQCLDCGHETCRPRSCGRQLPSMPKS' A
#
# COMPACT_ATOMS: atom_id res chain seq x y z
N MET A 1 -9.30 -6.63 4.51
CA MET A 1 -9.43 -5.24 4.03
C MET A 1 -8.19 -4.85 3.26
N GLN A 2 -8.32 -4.61 1.95
CA GLN A 2 -7.21 -4.30 1.05
C GLN A 2 -7.32 -2.83 0.63
N LEU A 3 -6.59 -1.95 1.32
CA LEU A 3 -6.69 -0.49 1.14
C LEU A 3 -6.36 -0.07 -0.29
N ALA A 4 -5.42 -0.77 -0.94
CA ALA A 4 -5.10 -0.60 -2.36
C ALA A 4 -6.31 -0.81 -3.29
N ALA A 5 -7.17 -1.79 -3.00
CA ALA A 5 -8.36 -2.05 -3.84
C ALA A 5 -9.40 -0.92 -3.73
N ILE A 6 -9.53 -0.31 -2.55
CA ILE A 6 -10.40 0.86 -2.35
C ILE A 6 -9.81 2.07 -3.09
N LEU A 7 -8.49 2.29 -2.98
CA LEU A 7 -7.85 3.36 -3.72
C LEU A 7 -8.03 3.19 -5.22
N ASP A 8 -7.85 1.98 -5.75
CA ASP A 8 -8.05 1.66 -7.16
C ASP A 8 -9.49 1.94 -7.61
N GLN A 9 -10.48 1.47 -6.85
CA GLN A 9 -11.89 1.66 -7.15
C GLN A 9 -12.32 3.14 -7.19
N TYR A 10 -11.73 3.99 -6.34
CA TYR A 10 -12.13 5.40 -6.20
C TYR A 10 -11.09 6.38 -6.76
N HIS A 11 -10.03 5.88 -7.41
CA HIS A 11 -8.89 6.68 -7.84
C HIS A 11 -9.31 7.83 -8.75
N ASP A 12 -10.09 7.54 -9.79
CA ASP A 12 -10.48 8.52 -10.80
C ASP A 12 -11.41 9.58 -10.21
N SER A 13 -12.41 9.15 -9.43
CA SER A 13 -13.32 10.05 -8.72
C SER A 13 -12.56 10.97 -7.75
N PHE A 14 -11.54 10.45 -7.08
CA PHE A 14 -10.69 11.21 -6.18
C PHE A 14 -9.82 12.22 -6.94
N GLN A 15 -9.21 11.82 -8.06
CA GLN A 15 -8.41 12.72 -8.91
C GLN A 15 -9.27 13.82 -9.54
N THR A 16 -10.46 13.50 -10.06
CA THR A 16 -11.36 14.51 -10.63
C THR A 16 -11.75 15.56 -9.59
N LYS A 17 -11.98 15.15 -8.33
CA LYS A 17 -12.46 16.06 -7.28
C LYS A 17 -11.35 16.85 -6.59
N TYR A 18 -10.16 16.25 -6.41
CA TYR A 18 -9.09 16.82 -5.58
C TYR A 18 -7.74 16.98 -6.31
N GLY A 19 -7.64 16.60 -7.59
CA GLY A 19 -6.43 16.60 -8.39
C GLY A 19 -5.62 17.90 -8.30
N SER A 20 -6.28 19.04 -8.46
CA SER A 20 -5.67 20.38 -8.40
C SER A 20 -5.19 20.80 -7.02
N ARG A 21 -5.61 20.11 -5.95
CA ARG A 21 -5.27 20.41 -4.54
C ARG A 21 -4.29 19.38 -3.96
N LEU A 22 -3.91 18.36 -4.74
CA LEU A 22 -3.01 17.31 -4.28
C LEU A 22 -1.57 17.81 -4.27
N LEU A 23 -1.00 17.87 -3.07
CA LEU A 23 0.42 18.09 -2.88
C LEU A 23 1.22 16.84 -3.32
N PRO A 24 2.48 16.99 -3.77
CA PRO A 24 3.35 15.88 -4.10
C PRO A 24 3.51 14.85 -2.96
N GLY A 25 3.37 15.28 -1.70
CA GLY A 25 3.34 14.37 -0.55
C GLY A 25 2.13 13.43 -0.54
N HIS A 26 0.95 13.92 -0.91
CA HIS A 26 -0.27 13.11 -0.97
C HIS A 26 -0.19 12.08 -2.09
N LEU A 27 0.28 12.47 -3.27
CA LEU A 27 0.48 11.55 -4.40
C LEU A 27 1.43 10.41 -4.03
N ARG A 28 2.55 10.73 -3.37
CA ARG A 28 3.51 9.73 -2.89
C ARG A 28 2.92 8.81 -1.83
N ALA A 29 2.08 9.33 -0.94
CA ALA A 29 1.39 8.51 0.06
C ALA A 29 0.41 7.54 -0.59
N ILE A 30 -0.40 8.01 -1.56
CA ILE A 30 -1.34 7.17 -2.32
C ILE A 30 -0.59 6.07 -3.07
N ASP A 31 0.47 6.43 -3.80
CA ASP A 31 1.31 5.49 -4.55
C ASP A 31 2.01 4.47 -3.63
N ALA A 32 2.48 4.90 -2.46
CA ALA A 32 3.01 3.99 -1.45
C ALA A 32 1.93 2.99 -0.99
N ILE A 33 0.75 3.48 -0.58
CA ILE A 33 -0.36 2.65 -0.10
C ILE A 33 -0.80 1.63 -1.16
N SER A 34 -0.89 2.02 -2.43
CA SER A 34 -1.27 1.14 -3.54
C SER A 34 -0.30 -0.03 -3.73
N ARG A 35 0.99 0.15 -3.41
CA ARG A 35 2.01 -0.90 -3.50
C ARG A 35 2.16 -1.71 -2.22
N CYS A 36 1.67 -1.21 -1.09
CA CYS A 36 1.71 -1.92 0.18
C CYS A 36 0.79 -3.14 0.18
N ARG A 37 1.21 -4.21 0.89
CA ARG A 37 0.43 -5.45 1.00
C ARG A 37 0.08 -6.09 -0.35
N THR A 38 0.97 -5.95 -1.32
CA THR A 38 0.95 -6.68 -2.59
C THR A 38 1.97 -7.83 -2.54
N PRO A 39 1.85 -8.85 -3.40
CA PRO A 39 2.88 -9.90 -3.53
C PRO A 39 4.28 -9.32 -3.82
N GLN A 40 4.35 -8.20 -4.55
CA GLN A 40 5.59 -7.50 -4.91
C GLN A 40 6.29 -6.88 -3.68
N ALA A 41 5.57 -6.55 -2.60
CA ALA A 41 6.17 -6.11 -1.34
C ALA A 41 6.76 -7.29 -0.50
N GLY A 42 6.66 -8.50 -1.01
CA GLY A 42 7.01 -9.74 -0.32
C GLY A 42 5.87 -10.27 0.53
N GLN A 43 5.93 -11.56 0.84
CA GLN A 43 4.92 -12.29 1.59
C GLN A 43 5.51 -12.86 2.88
N LEU A 44 4.67 -12.99 3.89
CA LEU A 44 4.96 -13.65 5.16
C LEU A 44 4.14 -14.94 5.18
N LEU A 45 4.83 -16.08 5.28
CA LEU A 45 4.19 -17.35 5.60
C LEU A 45 4.07 -17.45 7.13
N VAL A 46 2.85 -17.57 7.62
CA VAL A 46 2.57 -17.78 9.04
C VAL A 46 1.97 -19.17 9.19
N GLN A 47 2.63 -20.00 9.98
CA GLN A 47 2.17 -21.35 10.31
C GLN A 47 1.76 -21.39 11.78
N CYS A 48 0.56 -21.90 12.06
CA CYS A 48 0.15 -22.23 13.41
C CYS A 48 0.74 -23.59 13.79
N LEU A 49 1.52 -23.63 14.89
CA LEU A 49 2.17 -24.85 15.34
C LEU A 49 1.18 -25.85 15.98
N ASP A 50 0.06 -25.38 16.52
CA ASP A 50 -0.93 -26.24 17.19
C ASP A 50 -1.89 -26.95 16.23
N CYS A 51 -2.23 -26.33 15.09
CA CYS A 51 -3.18 -26.89 14.13
C CYS A 51 -2.62 -27.07 12.71
N GLY A 52 -1.34 -26.73 12.49
CA GLY A 52 -0.66 -26.85 11.20
C GLY A 52 -1.16 -25.89 10.12
N HIS A 53 -2.07 -24.96 10.43
CA HIS A 53 -2.66 -24.08 9.44
C HIS A 53 -1.65 -23.04 8.96
N GLU A 54 -1.48 -22.95 7.65
CA GLU A 54 -0.57 -22.01 7.00
C GLU A 54 -1.34 -20.90 6.29
N THR A 55 -0.89 -19.66 6.47
CA THR A 55 -1.44 -18.51 5.75
C THR A 55 -0.32 -17.65 5.19
N CYS A 56 -0.38 -17.40 3.89
CA CYS A 56 0.46 -16.40 3.24
C CYS A 56 -0.22 -15.05 3.32
N ARG A 57 0.44 -14.08 3.96
CA ARG A 57 -0.01 -12.69 4.06
C ARG A 57 1.01 -11.77 3.42
N PRO A 58 0.61 -10.86 2.52
CA PRO A 58 1.54 -9.88 1.97
C PRO A 58 2.02 -8.93 3.07
N ARG A 59 3.31 -8.58 3.03
CA ARG A 59 3.95 -7.76 4.07
C ARG A 59 3.44 -6.33 4.03
N SER A 60 3.41 -5.70 5.21
CA SER A 60 3.28 -4.24 5.27
C SER A 60 4.60 -3.62 4.81
N CYS A 61 4.53 -2.63 3.93
CA CYS A 61 5.66 -1.95 3.31
C CYS A 61 6.58 -1.16 4.27
N GLY A 62 6.29 -1.14 5.57
CA GLY A 62 6.94 -0.24 6.53
C GLY A 62 6.66 1.24 6.20
N ARG A 63 6.90 2.16 7.14
CA ARG A 63 6.76 3.60 6.86
C ARG A 63 7.98 4.09 6.07
N GLN A 64 8.18 3.60 4.85
CA GLN A 64 9.13 4.18 3.91
C GLN A 64 8.38 5.25 3.10
N LEU A 65 8.31 6.47 3.66
CA LEU A 65 8.26 7.63 2.78
C LEU A 65 9.57 7.57 1.97
N PRO A 66 9.55 7.55 0.64
CA PRO A 66 10.78 7.65 -0.13
C PRO A 66 11.51 8.90 0.36
N SER A 67 12.72 8.71 0.90
CA SER A 67 13.56 9.80 1.36
C SER A 67 13.68 10.83 0.24
N MET A 68 13.48 12.12 0.54
CA MET A 68 13.76 13.21 -0.40
C MET A 68 15.13 12.96 -1.05
N PRO A 69 15.29 13.14 -2.38
CA PRO A 69 16.63 13.24 -2.93
C PRO A 69 17.32 14.39 -2.19
N LYS A 70 18.38 14.06 -1.44
CA LYS A 70 19.27 15.09 -0.90
C LYS A 70 19.91 15.74 -2.12
N SER A 71 19.58 17.01 -2.34
CA SER A 71 20.18 17.87 -3.36
C SER A 71 21.69 17.91 -3.22
#